data_AF-A0A942BM77-F1
#
_entry.id   AF-A0A942BM77-F1
#
_cell.length_a   1.000
_cell.length_b   1.000
_cell.length_c   1.000
_cell.angle_alpha   90.00
_cell.angle_beta   90.00
_cell.angle_gamma   90.00
#
_symmetry.space_group_name_H-M   'P 1'
#
loop_
_entity.id
_entity.type
_entity.pdbx_description
1 polymer ?
#
loop_
_entity_poly.entity_id
_entity_poly.type
_entity_poly.pdbx_seq_one_letter_code
_entity_poly.pdbx_strand_id
1 'polypeptide(L)'
;MSNWKAGQRARVVARAVTENDRKSHRYFDHMSGLVGVIDAVYAESEIALRVDKDCLSPVTRDVLTESTRRLRARVGDEISEEQKKMLTSEELNFQPNFVILVHSDDLEKA
;
A
#
# COMPACT_ATOMS: atom_id res chain seq x y z
N MET A 1 -2.81 -15.73 -16.13
CA MET A 1 -3.81 -14.65 -16.00
C MET A 1 -4.37 -14.69 -14.59
N SER A 2 -4.18 -13.63 -13.83
CA SER A 2 -4.72 -13.56 -12.47
C SER A 2 -6.26 -13.58 -12.47
N ASN A 3 -6.86 -14.31 -11.53
CA ASN A 3 -8.32 -14.35 -11.32
C ASN A 3 -8.83 -13.21 -10.43
N TRP A 4 -7.98 -12.24 -10.14
CA TRP A 4 -8.22 -11.17 -9.19
C TRP A 4 -8.89 -9.96 -9.88
N LYS A 5 -9.72 -9.24 -9.13
CA LYS A 5 -10.39 -8.02 -9.59
C LYS A 5 -10.24 -6.91 -8.55
N ALA A 6 -10.19 -5.67 -9.02
CA ALA A 6 -10.23 -4.49 -8.16
C ALA A 6 -11.46 -4.53 -7.22
N GLY A 7 -11.26 -4.10 -5.98
CA GLY A 7 -12.27 -4.13 -4.91
C GLY A 7 -12.36 -5.45 -4.14
N GLN A 8 -11.67 -6.52 -4.57
CA GLN A 8 -11.64 -7.78 -3.81
C GLN A 8 -10.73 -7.69 -2.59
N ARG A 9 -11.16 -8.28 -1.47
CA ARG A 9 -10.29 -8.48 -0.31
C ARG A 9 -9.34 -9.63 -0.57
N ALA A 10 -8.07 -9.43 -0.25
CA ALA A 10 -7.03 -10.43 -0.38
C ALA A 10 -6.05 -10.34 0.79
N ARG A 11 -5.41 -11.46 1.07
CA ARG A 11 -4.32 -11.58 2.05
C ARG A 11 -3.07 -12.07 1.32
N VAL A 12 -1.93 -11.53 1.70
CA VAL A 12 -0.63 -12.05 1.26
C VAL A 12 -0.35 -13.37 1.97
N VAL A 13 -0.13 -14.43 1.19
CA VAL A 13 0.10 -15.80 1.68
C VAL A 13 1.38 -15.84 2.51
N ALA A 14 1.31 -16.48 3.67
CA ALA A 14 2.48 -16.72 4.50
C ALA A 14 3.31 -17.88 3.94
N ARG A 15 4.40 -17.57 3.24
CA ARG A 15 5.38 -18.56 2.76
C ARG A 15 6.82 -18.16 3.06
N ALA A 16 7.70 -19.15 3.06
CA ALA A 16 9.14 -18.92 3.17
C ALA A 16 9.67 -18.15 1.96
N VAL A 17 10.52 -17.15 2.21
CA VAL A 17 11.19 -16.38 1.16
C VAL A 17 12.20 -17.28 0.45
N THR A 18 12.05 -17.44 -0.86
CA THR A 18 12.99 -18.21 -1.70
C THR A 18 14.17 -17.36 -2.16
N GLU A 19 15.22 -17.99 -2.67
CA GLU A 19 16.36 -17.25 -3.26
C GLU A 19 15.93 -16.42 -4.49
N ASN A 20 14.92 -16.90 -5.24
CA ASN A 20 14.38 -16.16 -6.38
C ASN A 20 13.64 -14.89 -5.95
N ASP A 21 12.93 -14.93 -4.82
CA ASP A 21 12.27 -13.74 -4.25
C ASP A 21 13.29 -12.68 -3.84
N ARG A 22 14.43 -13.12 -3.27
CA ARG A 22 15.53 -12.21 -2.90
C ARG A 22 16.17 -11.55 -4.12
N LYS A 23 16.30 -12.28 -5.23
CA LYS A 23 16.86 -11.76 -6.49
C LYS A 23 15.88 -10.86 -7.24
N SER A 24 14.59 -11.18 -7.18
CA SER A 24 13.54 -10.45 -7.91
C SER A 24 12.95 -9.29 -7.12
N HIS A 25 13.22 -9.20 -5.82
CA HIS A 25 12.65 -8.21 -4.90
C HIS A 25 11.11 -8.22 -4.87
N ARG A 26 10.49 -9.39 -5.12
CA ARG A 26 9.02 -9.53 -5.29
C ARG A 26 8.27 -9.94 -4.03
N TYR A 27 8.93 -10.62 -3.10
CA TYR A 27 8.31 -11.06 -1.85
C TYR A 27 9.30 -10.92 -0.69
N PHE A 28 8.85 -10.25 0.37
CA PHE A 28 9.61 -10.08 1.61
C PHE A 28 8.84 -10.65 2.79
N ASP A 29 9.58 -11.12 3.80
CA ASP A 29 9.00 -11.78 4.98
C ASP A 29 7.97 -10.90 5.71
N HIS A 30 8.22 -9.59 5.79
CA HIS A 30 7.31 -8.63 6.43
C HIS A 30 6.02 -8.35 5.64
N MET A 31 5.89 -8.85 4.42
CA MET A 31 4.65 -8.76 3.63
C MET A 31 3.68 -9.90 3.96
N SER A 32 4.19 -10.98 4.55
CA SER A 32 3.42 -12.16 4.96
C SER A 32 2.24 -11.77 5.85
N GLY A 33 1.05 -12.25 5.51
CA GLY A 33 -0.15 -12.06 6.33
C GLY A 33 -0.78 -10.66 6.25
N LEU A 34 -0.23 -9.73 5.46
CA LEU A 34 -0.86 -8.44 5.23
C LEU A 34 -2.21 -8.65 4.53
N VAL A 35 -3.25 -8.00 5.05
CA VAL A 35 -4.61 -8.03 4.50
C VAL A 35 -4.93 -6.67 3.91
N GLY A 36 -5.66 -6.67 2.79
CA GLY A 36 -6.06 -5.44 2.15
C GLY A 36 -7.14 -5.64 1.09
N VAL A 37 -7.35 -4.59 0.32
CA VAL A 37 -8.24 -4.56 -0.83
C VAL A 37 -7.41 -4.35 -2.09
N ILE A 38 -7.69 -5.13 -3.14
CA ILE A 38 -7.04 -4.96 -4.43
C ILE A 38 -7.46 -3.63 -5.02
N ASP A 39 -6.48 -2.75 -5.23
CA ASP A 39 -6.68 -1.42 -5.79
C ASP A 39 -6.66 -1.49 -7.33
N ALA A 40 -5.65 -2.20 -7.87
CA ALA A 40 -5.51 -2.42 -9.30
C ALA A 40 -4.88 -3.79 -9.59
N VAL A 41 -5.20 -4.33 -10.76
CA VAL A 41 -4.56 -5.51 -11.34
C VAL A 41 -3.83 -5.04 -12.58
N TYR A 42 -2.50 -5.18 -12.58
CA TYR A 42 -1.64 -4.86 -13.71
C TYR A 42 -1.43 -6.12 -14.58
N ALA A 43 -0.49 -6.06 -15.53
CA ALA A 43 -0.27 -7.15 -16.49
C ALA A 43 -0.11 -8.53 -15.83
N GLU A 44 -0.51 -9.59 -16.57
CA GLU A 44 -0.48 -11.05 -16.32
C GLU A 44 -0.65 -11.60 -14.89
N SER A 45 0.05 -11.06 -13.89
CA SER A 45 0.10 -11.49 -12.49
C SER A 45 0.47 -10.41 -11.46
N GLU A 46 0.66 -9.14 -11.82
CA GLU A 46 1.02 -8.08 -10.85
C GLU A 46 -0.22 -7.41 -10.25
N ILE A 47 -0.27 -7.28 -8.93
CA ILE A 47 -1.47 -6.80 -8.21
C ILE A 47 -1.08 -5.75 -7.18
N ALA A 48 -1.70 -4.58 -7.27
CA ALA A 48 -1.62 -3.56 -6.23
C ALA A 48 -2.62 -3.88 -5.12
N LEU A 49 -2.10 -4.24 -3.95
CA LEU A 49 -2.87 -4.45 -2.74
C LEU A 49 -2.76 -3.21 -1.85
N ARG A 50 -3.89 -2.53 -1.63
CA ARG A 50 -4.01 -1.49 -0.60
C ARG A 50 -4.21 -2.16 0.75
N VAL A 51 -3.18 -2.08 1.59
CA VAL A 51 -3.11 -2.78 2.88
C VAL A 51 -3.90 -2.03 3.95
N ASP A 52 -4.63 -2.79 4.76
CA ASP A 52 -5.32 -2.27 5.94
C ASP A 52 -4.28 -1.87 6.99
N LYS A 53 -4.35 -0.63 7.48
CA LYS A 53 -3.32 -0.09 8.38
C LYS A 53 -3.20 -0.83 9.70
N ASP A 54 -4.29 -1.42 10.16
CA ASP A 54 -4.33 -2.19 11.40
C ASP A 54 -3.51 -3.48 11.29
N CYS A 55 -3.28 -3.97 10.06
CA CYS A 55 -2.43 -5.12 9.77
C CYS A 55 -0.95 -4.76 9.63
N LEU A 56 -0.59 -3.47 9.61
CA LEU A 56 0.81 -3.05 9.51
C LEU A 56 1.54 -3.29 10.84
N SER A 57 2.80 -3.73 10.73
CA SER A 57 3.69 -3.80 11.87
C SER A 57 3.81 -2.42 12.55
N PRO A 58 4.10 -2.36 13.87
CA PRO A 58 4.28 -1.10 14.57
C PRO A 58 5.31 -0.18 13.88
N VAL A 59 6.44 -0.75 13.46
CA VAL A 59 7.51 0.00 12.77
C VAL A 59 7.02 0.58 11.44
N THR A 60 6.34 -0.22 10.61
CA THR A 60 5.81 0.26 9.31
C THR A 60 4.76 1.35 9.51
N ARG A 61 3.95 1.23 10.56
CA ARG A 61 2.91 2.22 10.92
C ARG A 61 3.53 3.54 11.36
N ASP A 62 4.59 3.51 12.15
CA ASP A 62 5.33 4.70 12.57
C ASP A 62 5.97 5.39 11.36
N VAL A 63 6.59 4.61 10.46
CA VAL A 63 7.15 5.12 9.21
C VAL A 63 6.08 5.76 8.33
N LEU A 64 4.91 5.13 8.19
CA LEU A 64 3.79 5.69 7.42
C LEU A 64 3.27 6.99 8.05
N THR A 65 3.19 7.04 9.38
CA THR A 65 2.73 8.22 10.12
C THR A 65 3.69 9.39 9.92
N GLU A 66 4.99 9.17 10.10
CA GLU A 66 6.01 10.19 9.91
C GLU A 66 6.12 10.64 8.45
N SER A 67 6.02 9.69 7.50
CA SER A 67 5.98 10.01 6.08
C SER A 67 4.75 10.85 5.72
N THR A 68 3.58 10.54 6.28
CA THR A 68 2.35 11.31 6.10
C THR A 68 2.52 12.73 6.61
N ARG A 69 3.10 12.90 7.82
CA ARG A 69 3.37 14.22 8.41
C ARG A 69 4.27 15.07 7.50
N ARG A 70 5.37 14.49 7.02
CA ARG A 70 6.31 15.17 6.11
C ARG A 70 5.67 15.52 4.77
N LEU A 71 4.85 14.62 4.23
CA LEU A 71 4.16 14.85 2.96
C LEU A 71 3.15 15.98 3.08
N ARG A 72 2.36 16.03 4.16
CA ARG A 72 1.44 17.15 4.42
C ARG A 72 2.16 18.48 4.59
N ALA A 73 3.27 18.50 5.33
CA ALA A 73 4.10 19.71 5.48
C ALA A 73 4.60 20.20 4.12
N ARG A 74 5.18 19.29 3.32
CA ARG A 74 5.67 19.59 1.97
C ARG A 74 4.56 20.12 1.06
N VAL A 75 3.40 19.46 1.03
CA VAL A 75 2.26 19.93 0.23
C VAL A 75 1.82 21.32 0.68
N GLY A 76 1.77 21.57 1.99
CA GLY A 76 1.44 22.88 2.54
C GLY A 76 2.45 23.98 2.19
N ASP A 77 3.73 23.64 2.03
CA ASP A 77 4.79 24.58 1.62
C ASP A 77 4.78 24.83 0.11
N GLU A 78 4.39 23.84 -0.71
CA GLU A 78 4.40 23.93 -2.18
C GLU A 78 3.15 24.58 -2.77
N ILE A 79 2.00 24.54 -2.08
CA ILE A 79 0.75 25.14 -2.58
C ILE A 79 0.60 26.60 -2.11
N SER A 80 0.09 27.47 -2.99
CA SER A 80 -0.17 28.87 -2.67
C SER A 80 -1.32 29.04 -1.67
N GLU A 81 -1.37 30.17 -0.96
CA GLU A 81 -2.47 30.49 -0.05
C GLU A 81 -3.84 30.53 -0.75
N GLU A 82 -3.88 30.84 -2.04
CA GLU A 82 -5.10 30.81 -2.85
C GLU A 82 -5.56 29.36 -3.09
N GLN A 83 -4.62 28.45 -3.37
CA GLN A 83 -4.90 27.03 -3.52
C GLN A 83 -5.34 26.40 -2.18
N LYS A 84 -4.74 26.80 -1.05
CA LYS A 84 -5.17 26.35 0.29
C LYS A 84 -6.63 26.70 0.58
N LYS A 85 -7.09 27.88 0.15
CA LYS A 85 -8.49 28.31 0.33
C LYS A 85 -9.48 27.52 -0.53
N MET A 86 -9.02 26.89 -1.61
CA MET A 86 -9.85 26.02 -2.45
C MET A 86 -9.97 24.61 -1.88
N LEU A 87 -9.10 24.22 -0.94
CA LEU A 87 -9.12 22.91 -0.31
C LEU A 87 -9.81 22.97 1.04
N THR A 88 -10.60 21.94 1.32
CA THR A 88 -11.20 21.73 2.64
C THR A 88 -10.13 21.30 3.64
N SER A 89 -10.45 21.47 4.94
CA SER A 89 -9.57 20.96 6.00
C SER A 89 -9.36 19.44 5.92
N GLU A 90 -10.33 18.69 5.38
CA GLU A 90 -10.21 17.25 5.19
C GLU A 90 -9.21 16.92 4.07
N GLU A 91 -9.27 17.64 2.95
CA GLU A 91 -8.34 17.48 1.83
C GLU A 91 -6.91 17.88 2.19
N LEU A 92 -6.72 18.90 3.03
CA LEU A 92 -5.39 19.26 3.56
C LEU A 92 -4.86 18.22 4.56
N ASN A 93 -5.75 17.54 5.28
CA ASN A 93 -5.41 16.44 6.20
C ASN A 93 -5.53 15.06 5.54
N PHE A 94 -5.32 14.99 4.23
CA PHE A 94 -5.38 13.75 3.47
C PHE A 94 -4.52 12.64 4.08
N GLN A 95 -4.95 11.42 3.87
CA GLN A 95 -4.28 10.25 4.42
C GLN A 95 -3.86 9.33 3.28
N PRO A 96 -2.53 9.15 3.06
CA PRO A 96 -2.07 8.30 1.97
C PRO A 96 -2.43 6.83 2.23
N ASN A 97 -2.71 6.13 1.13
CA ASN A 97 -2.85 4.69 1.10
C ASN A 97 -1.47 4.03 1.22
N PHE A 98 -1.40 2.90 1.92
CA PHE A 98 -0.22 2.03 1.90
C PHE A 98 -0.48 0.91 0.89
N VAL A 99 0.11 1.03 -0.29
CA VAL A 99 -0.09 0.08 -1.39
C VAL A 99 1.21 -0.69 -1.62
N ILE A 100 1.10 -2.01 -1.69
CA ILE A 100 2.21 -2.89 -2.06
C ILE A 100 1.89 -3.57 -3.39
N LEU A 101 2.92 -3.80 -4.19
CA LEU A 101 2.82 -4.59 -5.40
C LEU A 101 3.20 -6.03 -5.07
N VAL A 102 2.31 -6.97 -5.37
CA VAL A 102 2.50 -8.40 -5.12
C VAL A 102 2.19 -9.22 -6.36
N HIS A 103 2.71 -10.44 -6.41
CA HIS A 103 2.37 -11.40 -7.44
C HIS A 103 1.02 -12.06 -7.13
N SER A 104 0.26 -12.43 -8.17
CA SER A 104 -1.06 -13.05 -8.03
C SER A 104 -1.06 -14.36 -7.27
N ASP A 105 0.05 -15.08 -7.35
CA ASP A 105 0.24 -16.39 -6.73
C ASP A 105 0.57 -16.26 -5.24
N ASP A 106 0.94 -15.06 -4.79
CA ASP A 106 1.21 -14.74 -3.39
C ASP A 106 -0.04 -14.20 -2.67
N LEU A 107 -1.22 -14.27 -3.30
CA LEU A 107 -2.48 -13.83 -2.73
C LEU A 107 -3.45 -14.99 -2.49
N GLU A 108 -4.14 -14.92 -1.36
CA GLU A 108 -5.29 -15.76 -1.01
C GLU A 108 -6.51 -14.89 -0.67
N LYS A 109 -7.71 -15.48 -0.75
CA LYS A 109 -8.95 -14.77 -0.38
C LYS A 109 -8.95 -14.53 1.14
N ALA A 110 -9.18 -13.28 1.53
CA ALA A 110 -9.24 -12.85 2.93
C ALA A 110 -10.65 -12.88 3.50
#